data_AF-A0A838DPB5-F1
#
_entry.id   AF-A0A838DPB5-F1
#
_cell.length_a   1.000
_cell.length_b   1.000
_cell.length_c   1.000
_cell.angle_alpha   90.00
_cell.angle_beta   90.00
_cell.angle_gamma   90.00
#
_symmetry.space_group_name_H-M   'P 1'
#
loop_
_entity.id
_entity.type
_entity.pdbx_description
1 polymer ?
#
loop_
_entity_poly.entity_id
_entity_poly.type
_entity_poly.pdbx_seq_one_letter_code
_entity_poly.pdbx_strand_id
1 'polypeptide(L)'
;MDALVTAALLGTAQVWATARLVDTTHIETGTTVDTLTVQLPAAQEKERTLLLTAGAWAIYKQAGKVAEQISTIPEPAPPETLPLCSAEAATLLAQCINGEYSEEILNEALALLRDAGKRLPPELLPNTLNRHSIETRRAVAAVIGERGRWLSQFNPEWSWVRTTTADNVLPADAETLWEEGTLVQRRELLHTLRTNDPAQARTWLTTVWKQEKAEARASLLETFEVGLSAGDEALLETALDDRSSYVRALAVSLLVRLPASALVQRMQARANAMLTYTDGKLTVKLPTEIDKAWERDGIAIKPSSGKGERAWWLTQVVSVVPPAHW
;
A
#
# COMPACT_ATOMS: atom_id res chain seq x y z
N MET A 1 -24.53 4.64 -31.98
CA MET A 1 -24.55 3.21 -31.63
C MET A 1 -24.70 2.44 -32.94
N ASP A 2 -23.90 1.40 -33.18
CA ASP A 2 -23.91 0.63 -34.44
C ASP A 2 -25.32 0.04 -34.68
N ALA A 3 -25.86 0.17 -35.89
CA ALA A 3 -27.19 -0.31 -36.25
C ALA A 3 -27.35 -1.82 -36.00
N LEU A 4 -26.27 -2.59 -36.22
CA LEU A 4 -26.22 -4.03 -35.95
C LEU A 4 -26.32 -4.34 -34.45
N VAL A 5 -25.62 -3.58 -33.62
CA VAL A 5 -25.65 -3.74 -32.14
C VAL A 5 -27.03 -3.37 -31.60
N THR A 6 -27.64 -2.34 -32.17
CA THR A 6 -28.98 -1.86 -31.78
C THR A 6 -30.05 -2.90 -32.14
N ALA A 7 -29.99 -3.48 -33.34
CA ALA A 7 -30.88 -4.55 -33.78
C ALA A 7 -30.68 -5.86 -32.98
N ALA A 8 -29.44 -6.21 -32.63
CA ALA A 8 -29.13 -7.39 -31.83
C ALA A 8 -29.64 -7.30 -30.38
N LEU A 9 -29.61 -6.11 -29.77
CA LEU A 9 -30.07 -5.90 -28.39
C LEU A 9 -31.60 -5.77 -28.28
N LEU A 10 -32.26 -5.25 -29.32
CA LEU A 10 -33.69 -4.89 -29.27
C LEU A 10 -34.60 -5.86 -30.06
N GLY A 11 -34.04 -6.70 -30.93
CA GLY A 11 -34.77 -7.71 -31.72
C GLY A 11 -35.26 -7.20 -33.09
N THR A 12 -35.36 -8.12 -34.05
CA THR A 12 -35.68 -7.89 -35.48
C THR A 12 -37.17 -7.68 -35.79
N ALA A 13 -38.05 -7.93 -34.82
CA ALA A 13 -39.50 -7.85 -34.98
C ALA A 13 -40.09 -6.46 -34.65
N GLN A 14 -39.28 -5.55 -34.10
CA GLN A 14 -39.72 -4.25 -33.61
C GLN A 14 -39.58 -3.17 -34.71
N VAL A 15 -40.69 -2.54 -35.11
CA VAL A 15 -40.72 -1.36 -36.02
C VAL A 15 -41.02 -0.11 -35.18
N TRP A 16 -40.10 0.86 -35.14
CA TRP A 16 -40.27 2.07 -34.33
C TRP A 16 -40.62 3.29 -35.18
N ALA A 17 -41.85 3.77 -35.03
CA ALA A 17 -42.34 4.98 -35.69
C ALA A 17 -42.01 6.25 -34.86
N THR A 18 -40.74 6.64 -34.74
CA THR A 18 -40.40 8.03 -34.37
C THR A 18 -39.13 8.50 -35.09
N ALA A 19 -39.14 9.77 -35.51
CA ALA A 19 -38.37 10.37 -36.59
C ALA A 19 -36.83 10.48 -36.42
N ARG A 20 -36.19 9.64 -35.60
CA ARG A 20 -34.72 9.67 -35.42
C ARG A 20 -34.05 8.33 -35.15
N LEU A 21 -34.70 7.20 -35.43
CA LEU A 21 -34.14 5.88 -35.14
C LEU A 21 -34.21 4.95 -36.35
N VAL A 22 -33.10 4.23 -36.51
CA VAL A 22 -32.72 3.34 -37.61
C VAL A 22 -33.87 2.41 -37.97
N ASP A 23 -34.25 2.40 -39.25
CA ASP A 23 -35.14 1.40 -39.79
C ASP A 23 -34.49 0.03 -39.64
N THR A 24 -34.94 -0.77 -38.67
CA THR A 24 -34.45 -2.13 -38.44
C THR A 24 -34.86 -3.10 -39.55
N THR A 25 -35.70 -2.67 -40.49
CA THR A 25 -36.01 -3.46 -41.69
C THR A 25 -34.89 -3.40 -42.73
N HIS A 26 -34.02 -2.38 -42.66
CA HIS A 26 -32.84 -2.22 -43.51
C HIS A 26 -31.60 -1.93 -42.65
N ILE A 27 -30.88 -3.00 -42.30
CA ILE A 27 -29.62 -2.90 -41.55
C ILE A 27 -28.49 -2.58 -42.53
N GLU A 28 -28.19 -1.29 -42.64
CA GLU A 28 -27.08 -0.78 -43.45
C GLU A 28 -25.87 -0.45 -42.57
N THR A 29 -24.70 -0.89 -43.00
CA THR A 29 -23.40 -0.58 -42.39
C THR A 29 -22.78 0.70 -42.96
N GLY A 30 -23.32 1.22 -44.07
CA GLY A 30 -22.78 2.33 -44.84
C GLY A 30 -21.53 1.96 -45.64
N THR A 31 -21.33 0.66 -45.95
CA THR A 31 -20.10 0.16 -46.58
C THR A 31 -20.37 -0.77 -47.76
N THR A 32 -19.32 -1.22 -48.44
CA THR A 32 -19.42 -2.22 -49.52
C THR A 32 -19.97 -3.57 -49.05
N VAL A 33 -20.10 -3.80 -47.74
CA VAL A 33 -20.78 -4.99 -47.20
C VAL A 33 -22.28 -4.95 -47.50
N ASP A 34 -22.89 -3.77 -47.57
CA ASP A 34 -24.33 -3.65 -47.83
C ASP A 34 -24.67 -4.13 -49.24
N THR A 35 -23.82 -3.78 -50.23
CA THR A 35 -23.98 -4.23 -51.62
C THR A 35 -23.75 -5.73 -51.79
N LEU A 36 -22.84 -6.32 -51.01
CA LEU A 36 -22.60 -7.77 -50.97
C LEU A 36 -23.76 -8.52 -50.30
N THR A 37 -24.35 -7.93 -49.26
CA THR A 37 -25.44 -8.56 -48.51
C THR A 37 -26.75 -8.55 -49.30
N VAL A 38 -27.01 -7.52 -50.11
CA VAL A 38 -28.15 -7.48 -51.05
C VAL A 38 -28.08 -8.57 -52.12
N GLN A 39 -26.88 -9.08 -52.44
CA GLN A 39 -26.68 -10.17 -53.40
C GLN A 39 -26.87 -11.56 -52.78
N LEU A 40 -26.92 -11.66 -51.45
CA LEU A 40 -27.25 -12.91 -50.77
C LEU A 40 -28.73 -13.23 -51.02
N PRO A 41 -29.11 -14.51 -51.22
CA PRO A 41 -30.49 -14.87 -51.47
C PRO A 41 -31.36 -14.25 -50.39
N ALA A 42 -32.32 -13.39 -50.79
CA ALA A 42 -33.22 -12.73 -49.87
C ALA A 42 -33.97 -13.81 -49.09
N ALA A 43 -33.47 -14.13 -47.90
CA ALA A 43 -34.25 -14.89 -46.96
C ALA A 43 -35.46 -14.01 -46.66
N GLN A 44 -36.65 -14.54 -46.86
CA GLN A 44 -37.90 -13.85 -46.51
C GLN A 44 -38.02 -13.55 -45.00
N GLU A 45 -36.97 -13.82 -44.22
CA GLU A 45 -36.83 -13.70 -42.77
C GLU A 45 -35.77 -12.64 -42.42
N LYS A 46 -36.19 -11.61 -41.68
CA LYS A 46 -35.36 -10.45 -41.30
C LYS A 46 -34.16 -10.85 -40.43
N GLU A 47 -34.36 -11.87 -39.61
CA GLU A 47 -33.37 -12.47 -38.71
C GLU A 47 -32.17 -12.99 -39.49
N ARG A 48 -32.44 -13.67 -40.60
CA ARG A 48 -31.40 -14.25 -41.45
C ARG A 48 -30.62 -13.16 -42.17
N THR A 49 -31.27 -12.10 -42.63
CA THR A 49 -30.60 -10.94 -43.21
C THR A 49 -29.70 -10.26 -42.18
N LEU A 50 -30.18 -10.01 -40.96
CA LEU A 50 -29.36 -9.45 -39.87
C LEU A 50 -28.10 -10.28 -39.61
N LEU A 51 -28.24 -11.61 -39.46
CA LEU A 51 -27.11 -12.50 -39.17
C LEU A 51 -26.10 -12.53 -40.32
N LEU A 52 -26.58 -12.53 -41.57
CA LEU A 52 -25.71 -12.52 -42.75
C LEU A 52 -24.98 -11.18 -42.89
N THR A 53 -25.65 -10.04 -42.68
CA THR A 53 -25.01 -8.72 -42.67
C THR A 53 -23.98 -8.61 -41.55
N ALA A 54 -24.31 -9.07 -40.35
CA ALA A 54 -23.40 -9.06 -39.20
C ALA A 54 -22.14 -9.91 -39.46
N GLY A 55 -22.33 -11.11 -40.01
CA GLY A 55 -21.23 -12.00 -40.38
C GLY A 55 -20.33 -11.41 -41.47
N ALA A 56 -20.93 -10.88 -42.54
CA ALA A 56 -20.19 -10.22 -43.61
C ALA A 56 -19.44 -8.98 -43.11
N TRP A 57 -20.04 -8.18 -42.23
CA TRP A 57 -19.42 -7.01 -41.60
C TRP A 57 -18.25 -7.38 -40.70
N ALA A 58 -18.39 -8.44 -39.90
CA ALA A 58 -17.32 -8.94 -39.04
C ALA A 58 -16.10 -9.38 -39.88
N ILE A 59 -16.33 -10.17 -40.93
CA ILE A 59 -15.27 -10.61 -41.85
C ILE A 59 -14.65 -9.41 -42.57
N TYR A 60 -15.44 -8.47 -43.05
CA TYR A 60 -14.95 -7.26 -43.71
C TYR A 60 -14.06 -6.41 -42.80
N LYS A 61 -14.49 -6.16 -41.56
CA LYS A 61 -13.69 -5.46 -40.55
C LYS A 61 -12.38 -6.19 -40.22
N GLN A 62 -12.41 -7.52 -40.21
CA GLN A 62 -11.24 -8.32 -39.90
C GLN A 62 -10.25 -8.40 -41.08
N ALA A 63 -10.76 -8.59 -42.31
CA ALA A 63 -9.98 -8.69 -43.53
C ALA A 63 -9.39 -7.34 -43.97
N GLY A 64 -10.11 -6.23 -43.70
CA GLY A 64 -9.66 -4.86 -43.98
C GLY A 64 -8.86 -4.22 -42.85
N LYS A 65 -8.54 -4.95 -41.77
CA LYS A 65 -7.80 -4.41 -40.64
C LYS A 65 -6.35 -4.15 -41.02
N VAL A 66 -6.06 -2.91 -41.38
CA VAL A 66 -4.69 -2.41 -41.46
C VAL A 66 -4.20 -2.19 -40.04
N ALA A 67 -3.07 -2.81 -39.67
CA ALA A 67 -2.45 -2.57 -38.38
C ALA A 67 -2.13 -1.08 -38.26
N GLU A 68 -2.44 -0.50 -37.10
CA GLU A 68 -2.16 0.90 -36.83
C GLU A 68 -0.64 1.13 -36.96
N GLN A 69 -0.26 2.06 -37.84
CA GLN A 69 1.14 2.39 -38.01
C GLN A 69 1.56 3.36 -36.91
N ILE A 70 2.37 2.86 -36.00
CA ILE A 70 3.00 3.68 -34.97
C ILE A 70 4.22 4.34 -35.61
N SER A 71 4.21 5.67 -35.69
CA SER A 71 5.27 6.45 -36.34
C SER A 71 6.60 6.42 -35.58
N THR A 72 6.57 6.12 -34.29
CA THR A 72 7.73 6.03 -33.41
C THR A 72 7.60 4.81 -32.51
N ILE A 73 8.57 3.90 -32.61
CA ILE A 73 8.66 2.77 -31.68
C ILE A 73 9.27 3.33 -30.38
N PRO A 74 8.62 3.14 -29.22
CA PRO A 74 9.20 3.58 -27.97
C PRO A 74 10.50 2.84 -27.69
N GLU A 75 11.47 3.56 -27.13
CA GLU A 75 12.71 2.96 -26.64
C GLU A 75 12.38 1.80 -25.67
N PRO A 76 13.03 0.63 -25.78
CA PRO A 76 12.79 -0.48 -24.88
C PRO A 76 13.02 -0.11 -23.41
N ALA A 77 12.24 -0.73 -22.50
CA ALA A 77 12.49 -0.58 -21.07
C ALA A 77 13.92 -1.05 -20.72
N PRO A 78 14.62 -0.36 -19.78
CA PRO A 78 15.91 -0.80 -19.30
C PRO A 78 15.88 -2.22 -18.73
N PRO A 79 17.03 -2.93 -18.70
CA PRO A 79 17.13 -4.23 -18.06
C PRO A 79 16.74 -4.17 -16.57
N GLU A 80 16.00 -5.18 -16.11
CA GLU A 80 15.55 -5.24 -14.73
C GLU A 80 16.72 -5.41 -13.74
N THR A 81 16.65 -4.70 -12.63
CA THR A 81 17.65 -4.73 -11.55
C THR A 81 17.27 -5.70 -10.42
N LEU A 82 15.99 -6.07 -10.32
CA LEU A 82 15.46 -6.98 -9.32
C LEU A 82 14.93 -8.28 -9.94
N PRO A 83 15.14 -9.45 -9.31
CA PRO A 83 14.54 -10.71 -9.74
C PRO A 83 13.01 -10.68 -9.62
N LEU A 84 12.35 -11.36 -10.55
CA LEU A 84 10.90 -11.56 -10.52
C LEU A 84 10.50 -12.38 -9.27
N CYS A 85 9.30 -12.11 -8.73
CA CYS A 85 8.70 -12.92 -7.69
C CYS A 85 8.35 -14.34 -8.18
N SER A 86 7.98 -15.24 -7.26
CA SER A 86 7.53 -16.59 -7.64
C SER A 86 6.12 -16.56 -8.24
N ALA A 87 5.72 -17.63 -8.93
CA ALA A 87 4.39 -17.74 -9.54
C ALA A 87 3.27 -17.73 -8.48
N GLU A 88 3.53 -18.30 -7.31
CA GLU A 88 2.61 -18.32 -6.17
C GLU A 88 2.41 -16.91 -5.63
N ALA A 89 3.51 -16.16 -5.45
CA ALA A 89 3.45 -14.76 -5.03
C ALA A 89 2.71 -13.90 -6.07
N ALA A 90 2.97 -14.11 -7.36
CA ALA A 90 2.27 -13.42 -8.45
C ALA A 90 0.76 -13.64 -8.39
N THR A 91 0.31 -14.86 -8.09
CA THR A 91 -1.11 -15.22 -7.98
C THR A 91 -1.77 -14.48 -6.81
N LEU A 92 -1.15 -14.48 -5.63
CA LEU A 92 -1.67 -13.77 -4.45
C LEU A 92 -1.71 -12.26 -4.67
N LEU A 93 -0.67 -11.69 -5.28
CA LEU A 93 -0.62 -10.27 -5.63
C LEU A 93 -1.73 -9.90 -6.60
N ALA A 94 -2.00 -10.74 -7.61
CA ALA A 94 -3.08 -10.52 -8.55
C ALA A 94 -4.45 -10.44 -7.85
N GLN A 95 -4.73 -11.35 -6.91
CA GLN A 95 -5.96 -11.33 -6.11
C GLN A 95 -6.09 -10.05 -5.28
N CYS A 96 -5.00 -9.65 -4.60
CA CYS A 96 -4.96 -8.42 -3.82
C CYS A 96 -5.22 -7.18 -4.69
N ILE A 97 -4.58 -7.11 -5.87
CA ILE A 97 -4.70 -5.99 -6.81
C ILE A 97 -6.12 -5.93 -7.42
N ASN A 98 -6.74 -7.08 -7.66
CA ASN A 98 -8.10 -7.17 -8.18
C ASN A 98 -9.19 -6.87 -7.13
N GLY A 99 -8.79 -6.61 -5.87
CA GLY A 99 -9.71 -6.21 -4.81
C GLY A 99 -10.39 -7.37 -4.09
N GLU A 100 -9.85 -8.59 -4.19
CA GLU A 100 -10.32 -9.73 -3.41
C GLU A 100 -9.98 -9.59 -1.91
N TYR A 101 -8.99 -8.75 -1.60
CA TYR A 101 -8.52 -8.45 -0.24
C TYR A 101 -8.49 -6.94 0.01
N SER A 102 -8.45 -6.55 1.29
CA SER A 102 -8.32 -5.16 1.72
C SER A 102 -7.00 -4.53 1.25
N GLU A 103 -6.98 -3.20 1.13
CA GLU A 103 -5.77 -2.45 0.71
C GLU A 103 -4.61 -2.59 1.71
N GLU A 104 -4.90 -2.80 3.00
CA GLU A 104 -3.91 -3.08 4.05
C GLU A 104 -3.12 -4.37 3.76
N ILE A 105 -3.81 -5.43 3.33
CA ILE A 105 -3.19 -6.72 2.94
C ILE A 105 -2.33 -6.53 1.68
N LEU A 106 -2.78 -5.72 0.71
CA LEU A 106 -1.97 -5.41 -0.46
C LEU A 106 -0.67 -4.69 -0.06
N ASN A 107 -0.76 -3.71 0.84
CA ASN A 107 0.42 -2.97 1.32
C ASN A 107 1.41 -3.89 2.06
N GLU A 108 0.91 -4.79 2.90
CA GLU A 108 1.73 -5.81 3.55
C GLU A 108 2.40 -6.75 2.54
N ALA A 109 1.66 -7.26 1.54
CA ALA A 109 2.21 -8.12 0.50
C ALA A 109 3.29 -7.42 -0.34
N LEU A 110 3.11 -6.15 -0.68
CA LEU A 110 4.11 -5.34 -1.38
C LEU A 110 5.34 -5.07 -0.51
N ALA A 111 5.17 -4.85 0.79
CA ALA A 111 6.28 -4.70 1.73
C ALA A 111 7.10 -5.99 1.86
N LEU A 112 6.45 -7.15 1.98
CA LEU A 112 7.12 -8.46 1.99
C LEU A 112 7.90 -8.71 0.68
N LEU A 113 7.32 -8.31 -0.45
CA LEU A 113 7.97 -8.43 -1.75
C LEU A 113 9.23 -7.57 -1.86
N ARG A 114 9.17 -6.33 -1.35
CA ARG A 114 10.31 -5.42 -1.24
C ARG A 114 11.39 -6.01 -0.36
N ASP A 115 11.04 -6.51 0.82
CA ASP A 115 11.99 -7.05 1.80
C ASP A 115 12.68 -8.32 1.27
N ALA A 116 12.00 -9.08 0.40
CA ALA A 116 12.59 -10.20 -0.34
C ALA A 116 13.49 -9.77 -1.52
N GLY A 117 13.58 -8.47 -1.82
CA GLY A 117 14.35 -7.94 -2.96
C GLY A 117 13.79 -8.38 -4.30
N LYS A 118 12.46 -8.51 -4.42
CA LYS A 118 11.77 -9.00 -5.62
C LYS A 118 10.91 -7.90 -6.24
N ARG A 119 10.62 -8.03 -7.53
CA ARG A 119 9.73 -7.11 -8.26
C ARG A 119 8.41 -7.76 -8.65
N LEU A 120 7.45 -6.89 -8.98
CA LEU A 120 6.14 -7.27 -9.50
C LEU A 120 6.25 -7.97 -10.87
N PRO A 121 5.31 -8.90 -11.17
CA PRO A 121 5.10 -9.40 -12.52
C PRO A 121 4.64 -8.30 -13.49
N PRO A 122 5.17 -8.28 -14.72
CA PRO A 122 4.87 -7.24 -15.70
C PRO A 122 3.37 -7.16 -16.06
N GLU A 123 2.66 -8.28 -16.04
CA GLU A 123 1.22 -8.39 -16.31
C GLU A 123 0.35 -7.65 -15.27
N LEU A 124 0.86 -7.40 -14.06
CA LEU A 124 0.12 -6.71 -13.01
C LEU A 124 0.34 -5.19 -13.04
N LEU A 125 1.31 -4.70 -13.81
CA LEU A 125 1.72 -3.29 -13.81
C LEU A 125 0.57 -2.32 -14.07
N PRO A 126 -0.29 -2.48 -15.11
CA PRO A 126 -1.35 -1.51 -15.38
C PRO A 126 -2.33 -1.35 -14.20
N ASN A 127 -2.72 -2.46 -13.57
CA ASN A 127 -3.67 -2.44 -12.45
C ASN A 127 -3.05 -1.87 -11.16
N THR A 128 -1.74 -2.05 -10.96
CA THR A 128 -1.00 -1.43 -9.85
C THR A 128 -0.75 0.06 -10.07
N LEU A 129 -0.52 0.50 -11.31
CA LEU A 129 -0.31 1.90 -11.64
C LEU A 129 -1.57 2.76 -11.46
N ASN A 130 -2.74 2.14 -11.56
CA ASN A 130 -4.04 2.78 -11.34
C ASN A 130 -4.42 2.93 -9.85
N ARG A 131 -3.52 2.65 -8.90
CA ARG A 131 -3.81 2.88 -7.48
C ARG A 131 -3.80 4.37 -7.14
N HIS A 132 -4.61 4.76 -6.16
CA HIS A 132 -4.79 6.17 -5.76
C HIS A 132 -4.25 6.50 -4.37
N SER A 133 -4.25 5.53 -3.43
CA SER A 133 -3.70 5.72 -2.09
C SER A 133 -2.21 6.06 -2.14
N ILE A 134 -1.80 7.08 -1.37
CA ILE A 134 -0.39 7.51 -1.26
C ILE A 134 0.47 6.37 -0.69
N GLU A 135 -0.05 5.65 0.30
CA GLU A 135 0.65 4.53 0.93
C GLU A 135 0.89 3.40 -0.07
N THR A 136 -0.16 3.00 -0.79
CA THR A 136 -0.07 1.95 -1.81
C THR A 136 0.84 2.36 -2.97
N ARG A 137 0.78 3.62 -3.41
CA ARG A 137 1.70 4.17 -4.43
C ARG A 137 3.16 4.09 -3.98
N ARG A 138 3.44 4.39 -2.71
CA ARG A 138 4.77 4.22 -2.10
C ARG A 138 5.22 2.76 -2.12
N ALA A 139 4.36 1.85 -1.69
CA ALA A 139 4.64 0.42 -1.68
C ALA A 139 4.90 -0.13 -3.09
N VAL A 140 4.06 0.24 -4.07
CA VAL A 140 4.21 -0.17 -5.48
C VAL A 140 5.53 0.34 -6.05
N ALA A 141 5.85 1.63 -5.89
CA ALA A 141 7.07 2.21 -6.47
C ALA A 141 8.36 1.50 -6.02
N ALA A 142 8.38 0.92 -4.83
CA ALA A 142 9.51 0.16 -4.30
C ALA A 142 9.76 -1.17 -5.04
N VAL A 143 8.73 -1.76 -5.66
CA VAL A 143 8.77 -3.10 -6.27
C VAL A 143 8.37 -3.12 -7.75
N ILE A 144 8.14 -1.95 -8.35
CA ILE A 144 7.56 -1.82 -9.70
C ILE A 144 8.51 -2.24 -10.84
N GLY A 145 9.82 -2.28 -10.57
CA GLY A 145 10.86 -2.60 -11.55
C GLY A 145 11.07 -1.54 -12.63
N GLU A 146 12.05 -1.77 -13.51
CA GLU A 146 12.39 -0.84 -14.60
C GLU A 146 11.26 -0.77 -15.64
N ARG A 147 10.58 -1.87 -15.91
CA ARG A 147 9.43 -1.87 -16.84
C ARG A 147 8.27 -1.04 -16.31
N GLY A 148 7.99 -1.06 -15.01
CA GLY A 148 6.96 -0.23 -14.41
C GLY A 148 7.30 1.26 -14.49
N ARG A 149 8.55 1.62 -14.22
CA ARG A 149 9.07 2.99 -14.37
C ARG A 149 8.98 3.47 -15.82
N TRP A 150 9.40 2.63 -16.77
CA TRP A 150 9.27 2.90 -18.19
C TRP A 150 7.80 3.10 -18.59
N LEU A 151 6.91 2.18 -18.20
CA LEU A 151 5.49 2.22 -18.55
C LEU A 151 4.79 3.47 -17.98
N SER A 152 5.19 3.91 -16.77
CA SER A 152 4.64 5.11 -16.11
C SER A 152 4.81 6.40 -16.91
N GLN A 153 5.76 6.45 -17.85
CA GLN A 153 6.06 7.63 -18.65
C GLN A 153 5.01 7.89 -19.75
N PHE A 154 4.23 6.88 -20.12
CA PHE A 154 3.24 6.96 -21.21
C PHE A 154 1.86 7.46 -20.76
N ASN A 155 1.63 7.61 -19.45
CA ASN A 155 0.37 8.11 -18.91
C ASN A 155 0.62 9.15 -17.80
N PRO A 156 0.19 10.43 -17.97
CA PRO A 156 0.38 11.48 -16.96
C PRO A 156 -0.15 11.14 -15.56
N GLU A 157 -1.22 10.35 -15.44
CA GLU A 157 -1.81 9.90 -14.17
C GLU A 157 -0.85 9.02 -13.35
N TRP A 158 0.18 8.45 -13.98
CA TRP A 158 1.19 7.58 -13.36
C TRP A 158 2.49 8.32 -13.00
N SER A 159 2.52 9.65 -13.14
CA SER A 159 3.69 10.50 -12.85
C SER A 159 4.21 10.39 -11.42
N TRP A 160 3.37 9.96 -10.48
CA TRP A 160 3.74 9.71 -9.09
C TRP A 160 4.86 8.68 -8.94
N VAL A 161 5.02 7.74 -9.88
CA VAL A 161 6.09 6.74 -9.83
C VAL A 161 7.47 7.41 -9.76
N ARG A 162 7.67 8.50 -10.51
CA ARG A 162 8.93 9.26 -10.54
C ARG A 162 9.17 10.04 -9.25
N THR A 163 8.12 10.67 -8.71
CA THR A 163 8.21 11.44 -7.46
C THR A 163 8.52 10.54 -6.28
N THR A 164 7.81 9.43 -6.16
CA THR A 164 8.01 8.46 -5.07
C THR A 164 9.39 7.81 -5.08
N THR A 165 9.98 7.58 -6.27
CA THR A 165 11.37 7.10 -6.35
C THR A 165 12.39 8.14 -5.93
N ALA A 166 12.09 9.44 -6.10
CA ALA A 166 12.99 10.52 -5.68
C ALA A 166 12.96 10.71 -4.14
N ASP A 167 11.81 10.51 -3.50
CA ASP A 167 11.64 10.66 -2.05
C ASP A 167 12.51 9.68 -1.22
N ASN A 168 12.92 8.56 -1.82
CA ASN A 168 13.76 7.54 -1.19
C ASN A 168 15.27 7.72 -1.44
N VAL A 169 15.69 8.76 -2.16
CA VAL A 169 17.12 9.04 -2.36
C VAL A 169 17.53 10.18 -1.44
N LEU A 170 18.58 9.96 -0.64
CA LEU A 170 19.13 11.03 0.20
C LEU A 170 19.67 12.17 -0.69
N PRO A 171 19.37 13.43 -0.36
CA PRO A 171 19.99 14.58 -1.03
C PRO A 171 21.52 14.51 -0.96
N ALA A 172 22.21 15.02 -1.99
CA ALA A 172 23.67 15.03 -2.01
C ALA A 172 24.27 15.89 -0.87
N ASP A 173 23.50 16.85 -0.37
CA ASP A 173 23.79 17.77 0.73
C ASP A 173 23.09 17.36 2.04
N ALA A 174 22.77 16.07 2.21
CA ALA A 174 22.05 15.56 3.38
C ALA A 174 22.66 15.96 4.73
N GLU A 175 24.00 15.93 4.87
CA GLU A 175 24.66 16.33 6.12
C GLU A 175 24.45 17.83 6.42
N THR A 176 24.61 18.70 5.44
CA THR A 176 24.36 20.15 5.59
C THR A 176 22.90 20.42 5.93
N LEU A 177 21.96 19.72 5.28
CA LEU A 177 20.53 19.83 5.58
C LEU A 177 20.20 19.33 7.00
N TRP A 178 20.91 18.32 7.49
CA TRP A 178 20.75 17.84 8.86
C TRP A 178 21.24 18.86 9.90
N GLU A 179 22.36 19.54 9.62
CA GLU A 179 22.99 20.49 10.55
C GLU A 179 22.31 21.86 10.55
N GLU A 180 21.94 22.38 9.38
CA GLU A 180 21.48 23.77 9.19
C GLU A 180 19.97 23.87 8.88
N GLY A 181 19.33 22.75 8.56
CA GLY A 181 17.94 22.72 8.13
C GLY A 181 16.92 23.01 9.23
N THR A 182 15.73 23.41 8.80
CA THR A 182 14.56 23.53 9.68
C THR A 182 14.15 22.16 10.25
N LEU A 183 13.40 22.14 11.35
CA LEU A 183 12.90 20.90 11.94
C LEU A 183 12.11 20.05 10.93
N VAL A 184 11.31 20.69 10.06
CA VAL A 184 10.53 20.00 9.03
C VAL A 184 11.47 19.30 8.03
N GLN A 185 12.48 20.01 7.53
CA GLN A 185 13.47 19.44 6.61
C GLN A 185 14.27 18.31 7.25
N ARG A 186 14.71 18.49 8.50
CA ARG A 186 15.43 17.46 9.26
C ARG A 186 14.57 16.22 9.49
N ARG A 187 13.28 16.39 9.77
CA ARG A 187 12.33 15.28 9.93
C ARG A 187 12.13 14.52 8.62
N GLU A 188 11.92 15.21 7.51
CA GLU A 188 11.78 14.59 6.19
C GLU A 188 13.04 13.81 5.81
N LEU A 189 14.20 14.44 5.97
CA LEU A 189 15.49 13.79 5.74
C LEU A 189 15.68 12.56 6.61
N LEU A 190 15.37 12.64 7.91
CA LEU A 190 15.51 11.53 8.84
C LEU A 190 14.53 10.40 8.48
N HIS A 191 13.31 10.71 8.03
CA HIS A 191 12.35 9.71 7.56
C HIS A 191 12.86 8.95 6.32
N THR A 192 13.41 9.65 5.34
CA THR A 192 14.07 9.03 4.17
C THR A 192 15.28 8.19 4.60
N LEU A 193 16.10 8.71 5.52
CA LEU A 193 17.26 7.98 6.05
C LEU A 193 16.83 6.72 6.82
N ARG A 194 15.72 6.74 7.56
CA ARG A 194 15.15 5.56 8.24
C ARG A 194 14.74 4.45 7.29
N THR A 195 14.44 4.77 6.03
CA THR A 195 14.14 3.76 5.00
C THR A 195 15.42 3.14 4.42
N ASN A 196 16.48 3.92 4.28
CA ASN A 196 17.71 3.53 3.58
C ASN A 196 18.81 3.01 4.52
N ASP A 197 19.07 3.73 5.61
CA ASP A 197 20.08 3.43 6.62
C ASP A 197 19.54 3.79 8.03
N PRO A 198 18.74 2.89 8.63
CA PRO A 198 18.22 3.07 9.98
C PRO A 198 19.30 3.32 11.03
N ALA A 199 20.51 2.78 10.84
CA ALA A 199 21.61 2.90 11.80
C ALA A 199 22.24 4.30 11.77
N GLN A 200 22.41 4.87 10.58
CA GLN A 200 22.88 6.25 10.44
C GLN A 200 21.86 7.25 10.98
N ALA A 201 20.58 7.07 10.68
CA ALA A 201 19.50 7.91 11.24
C ALA A 201 19.51 7.89 12.78
N ARG A 202 19.67 6.71 13.38
CA ARG A 202 19.83 6.57 14.84
C ARG A 202 21.04 7.32 15.36
N THR A 203 22.17 7.20 14.67
CA THR A 203 23.42 7.88 15.06
C THR A 203 23.24 9.40 15.03
N TRP A 204 22.63 9.94 13.97
CA TRP A 204 22.33 11.36 13.83
C TRP A 204 21.44 11.88 14.96
N LEU A 205 20.30 11.22 15.22
CA LEU A 205 19.39 11.66 16.27
C LEU A 205 20.02 11.54 17.67
N THR A 206 20.75 10.45 17.94
CA THR A 206 21.40 10.22 19.24
C THR A 206 22.44 11.30 19.54
N THR A 207 23.19 11.75 18.53
CA THR A 207 24.24 12.76 18.66
C THR A 207 23.70 14.11 19.14
N VAL A 208 22.55 14.53 18.60
CA VAL A 208 21.93 15.82 18.92
C VAL A 208 20.91 15.74 20.05
N TRP A 209 20.53 14.53 20.51
CA TRP A 209 19.39 14.31 21.41
C TRP A 209 19.33 15.25 22.61
N LYS A 210 20.46 15.44 23.32
CA LYS A 210 20.51 16.29 24.52
C LYS A 210 20.45 17.79 24.24
N GLN A 211 20.72 18.20 22.99
CA GLN A 211 20.76 19.59 22.55
C GLN A 211 19.39 20.06 22.02
N GLU A 212 18.61 19.12 21.48
CA GLU A 212 17.30 19.39 20.93
C GLU A 212 16.27 19.80 21.98
N LYS A 213 15.30 20.62 21.59
CA LYS A 213 14.12 20.93 22.41
C LYS A 213 13.12 19.77 22.36
N ALA A 214 12.20 19.73 23.33
CA ALA A 214 11.22 18.64 23.45
C ALA A 214 10.39 18.40 22.18
N GLU A 215 9.97 19.48 21.50
CA GLU A 215 9.25 19.41 20.22
C GLU A 215 10.08 18.73 19.13
N ALA A 216 11.33 19.15 18.95
CA ALA A 216 12.24 18.57 17.96
C ALA A 216 12.53 17.10 18.27
N ARG A 217 12.81 16.75 19.54
CA ARG A 217 13.00 15.36 19.95
C ARG A 217 11.80 14.48 19.62
N ALA A 218 10.58 14.94 19.92
CA ALA A 218 9.38 14.19 19.59
C ALA A 218 9.20 14.02 18.08
N SER A 219 9.28 15.13 17.33
CA SER A 219 9.07 15.16 15.88
C SER A 219 10.07 14.28 15.11
N LEU A 220 11.33 14.24 15.56
CA LEU A 220 12.36 13.38 14.98
C LEU A 220 12.22 11.93 15.45
N LEU A 221 11.87 11.67 16.71
CA LEU A 221 11.68 10.31 17.24
C LEU A 221 10.51 9.59 16.57
N GLU A 222 9.43 10.31 16.22
CA GLU A 222 8.29 9.75 15.46
C GLU A 222 8.73 9.10 14.14
N THR A 223 9.82 9.53 13.52
CA THR A 223 10.32 8.92 12.28
C THR A 223 10.77 7.47 12.45
N PHE A 224 11.05 7.03 13.69
CA PHE A 224 11.53 5.68 13.99
C PHE A 224 10.44 4.61 13.86
N GLU A 225 9.18 5.00 13.67
CA GLU A 225 8.13 4.06 13.25
C GLU A 225 8.51 3.32 11.95
N VAL A 226 9.33 3.96 11.10
CA VAL A 226 9.93 3.39 9.91
C VAL A 226 11.27 2.73 10.27
N GLY A 227 11.47 1.50 9.80
CA GLY A 227 12.73 0.77 10.01
C GLY A 227 13.03 0.42 11.47
N LEU A 228 12.02 0.44 12.35
CA LEU A 228 12.17 0.16 13.78
C LEU A 228 12.86 -1.18 14.00
N SER A 229 13.93 -1.17 14.80
CA SER A 229 14.77 -2.35 15.02
C SER A 229 15.28 -2.42 16.45
N ALA A 230 15.81 -3.57 16.86
CA ALA A 230 16.45 -3.75 18.17
C ALA A 230 17.62 -2.76 18.39
N GLY A 231 18.27 -2.29 17.32
CA GLY A 231 19.34 -1.30 17.42
C GLY A 231 18.88 0.05 17.98
N ASP A 232 17.57 0.35 17.91
CA ASP A 232 16.98 1.61 18.37
C ASP A 232 16.70 1.62 19.88
N GLU A 233 16.75 0.47 20.54
CA GLU A 233 16.34 0.29 21.93
C GLU A 233 17.09 1.20 22.92
N ALA A 234 18.41 1.35 22.78
CA ALA A 234 19.20 2.16 23.70
C ALA A 234 18.79 3.65 23.68
N LEU A 235 18.47 4.18 22.50
CA LEU A 235 17.96 5.55 22.35
C LEU A 235 16.57 5.68 22.97
N LEU A 236 15.69 4.69 22.72
CA LEU A 236 14.33 4.69 23.24
C LEU A 236 14.27 4.54 24.77
N GLU A 237 15.11 3.70 25.36
CA GLU A 237 15.27 3.60 26.82
C GLU A 237 15.77 4.91 27.42
N THR A 238 16.66 5.64 26.74
CA THR A 238 17.04 7.00 27.14
C THR A 238 15.85 7.97 27.06
N ALA A 239 14.99 7.82 26.05
CA ALA A 239 13.81 8.65 25.86
C ALA A 239 12.69 8.38 26.89
N LEU A 240 12.67 7.21 27.55
CA LEU A 240 11.77 6.96 28.70
C LEU A 240 12.07 7.88 29.89
N ASP A 241 13.29 8.42 29.98
CA ASP A 241 13.71 9.34 31.04
C ASP A 241 13.59 10.83 30.61
N ASP A 242 12.96 11.10 29.46
CA ASP A 242 12.79 12.46 28.96
C ASP A 242 11.89 13.30 29.88
N ARG A 243 12.14 14.61 29.97
CA ARG A 243 11.32 15.54 30.76
C ARG A 243 9.91 15.72 30.17
N SER A 244 9.76 15.65 28.85
CA SER A 244 8.49 15.74 28.15
C SER A 244 7.69 14.45 28.27
N SER A 245 6.47 14.53 28.81
CA SER A 245 5.56 13.37 28.84
C SER A 245 5.22 12.84 27.45
N TYR A 246 5.17 13.71 26.44
CA TYR A 246 4.91 13.31 25.06
C TYR A 246 6.06 12.48 24.48
N VAL A 247 7.32 12.88 24.72
CA VAL A 247 8.49 12.11 24.28
C VAL A 247 8.55 10.74 24.97
N ARG A 248 8.27 10.69 26.28
CA ARG A 248 8.18 9.41 27.01
C ARG A 248 7.10 8.50 26.44
N ALA A 249 5.92 9.03 26.12
CA ALA A 249 4.83 8.26 25.53
C ALA A 249 5.20 7.68 24.15
N LEU A 250 5.88 8.46 23.30
CA LEU A 250 6.41 7.97 22.01
C LEU A 250 7.46 6.87 22.19
N ALA A 251 8.35 7.01 23.18
CA ALA A 251 9.34 5.97 23.47
C ALA A 251 8.69 4.66 23.90
N VAL A 252 7.66 4.73 24.76
CA VAL A 252 6.84 3.56 25.14
C VAL A 252 6.17 2.94 23.92
N SER A 253 5.49 3.72 23.07
CA SER A 253 4.76 3.18 21.92
C SER A 253 5.68 2.47 20.92
N LEU A 254 6.91 2.97 20.74
CA LEU A 254 7.93 2.34 19.90
C LEU A 254 8.51 1.08 20.57
N LEU A 255 8.86 1.12 21.85
CA LEU A 255 9.43 -0.04 22.57
C LEU A 255 8.46 -1.22 22.67
N VAL A 256 7.16 -0.98 22.80
CA VAL A 256 6.14 -2.04 22.83
C VAL A 256 6.04 -2.79 21.49
N ARG A 257 6.40 -2.15 20.37
CA ARG A 257 6.48 -2.77 19.04
C ARG A 257 7.71 -3.66 18.87
N LEU A 258 8.62 -3.68 19.84
CA LEU A 258 9.81 -4.54 19.88
C LEU A 258 9.60 -5.64 20.94
N PRO A 259 9.16 -6.85 20.57
CA PRO A 259 8.76 -7.90 21.54
C PRO A 259 9.89 -8.33 22.48
N ALA A 260 11.14 -8.17 22.05
CA ALA A 260 12.32 -8.49 22.84
C ALA A 260 12.85 -7.32 23.69
N SER A 261 12.21 -6.14 23.65
CA SER A 261 12.70 -4.97 24.37
C SER A 261 12.67 -5.17 25.89
N ALA A 262 13.59 -4.53 26.58
CA ALA A 262 13.68 -4.52 28.03
C ALA A 262 12.38 -4.00 28.66
N LEU A 263 11.68 -3.05 28.03
CA LEU A 263 10.35 -2.60 28.46
C LEU A 263 9.35 -3.77 28.45
N VAL A 264 9.25 -4.50 27.34
CA VAL A 264 8.34 -5.65 27.21
C VAL A 264 8.73 -6.75 28.21
N GLN A 265 10.02 -7.03 28.39
CA GLN A 265 10.50 -7.99 29.39
C GLN A 265 10.10 -7.59 30.82
N ARG A 266 10.21 -6.31 31.17
CA ARG A 266 9.72 -5.79 32.47
C ARG A 266 8.21 -5.97 32.61
N MET A 267 7.43 -5.76 31.55
CA MET A 267 5.98 -5.99 31.58
C MET A 267 5.63 -7.47 31.71
N GLN A 268 6.34 -8.36 31.02
CA GLN A 268 6.20 -9.81 31.18
C GLN A 268 6.50 -10.24 32.62
N ALA A 269 7.59 -9.75 33.23
CA ALA A 269 7.93 -10.05 34.61
C ALA A 269 6.84 -9.57 35.60
N ARG A 270 6.31 -8.35 35.40
CA ARG A 270 5.19 -7.82 36.19
C ARG A 270 3.93 -8.67 36.00
N ALA A 271 3.62 -9.07 34.78
CA ALA A 271 2.45 -9.90 34.47
C ALA A 271 2.54 -11.28 35.12
N ASN A 272 3.70 -11.93 35.05
CA ASN A 272 3.97 -13.22 35.70
C ASN A 272 3.88 -13.15 37.24
N ALA A 273 4.24 -12.02 37.84
CA ALA A 273 4.08 -11.80 39.27
C ALA A 273 2.61 -11.61 39.69
N MET A 274 1.75 -11.16 38.76
CA MET A 274 0.33 -10.91 39.00
C MET A 274 -0.57 -12.08 38.63
N LEU A 275 -0.20 -12.88 37.64
CA LEU A 275 -1.05 -13.91 37.05
C LEU A 275 -0.43 -15.30 37.25
N THR A 276 -1.22 -16.21 37.82
CA THR A 276 -0.82 -17.62 38.00
C THR A 276 -1.91 -18.51 37.45
N TYR A 277 -1.56 -19.40 36.52
CA TYR A 277 -2.46 -20.40 35.97
C TYR A 277 -2.05 -21.80 36.42
N THR A 278 -2.93 -22.48 37.14
CA THR A 278 -2.67 -23.83 37.66
C THR A 278 -3.98 -24.62 37.70
N ASP A 279 -3.96 -25.87 37.26
CA ASP A 279 -5.12 -26.78 37.26
C ASP A 279 -6.40 -26.17 36.64
N GLY A 280 -6.25 -25.48 35.50
CA GLY A 280 -7.38 -24.86 34.81
C GLY A 280 -7.87 -23.55 35.42
N LYS A 281 -7.24 -23.05 36.50
CA LYS A 281 -7.66 -21.88 37.25
C LYS A 281 -6.66 -20.73 37.14
N LEU A 282 -7.14 -19.57 36.68
CA LEU A 282 -6.38 -18.32 36.71
C LEU A 282 -6.58 -17.61 38.05
N THR A 283 -5.49 -17.36 38.76
CA THR A 283 -5.46 -16.57 39.99
C THR A 283 -4.76 -15.25 39.71
N VAL A 284 -5.36 -14.16 40.19
CA VAL A 284 -4.87 -12.79 39.99
C VAL A 284 -4.47 -12.19 41.33
N LYS A 285 -3.19 -11.85 41.50
CA LYS A 285 -2.63 -11.14 42.65
C LYS A 285 -2.21 -9.74 42.21
N LEU A 286 -3.11 -8.79 42.34
CA LEU A 286 -2.82 -7.40 41.97
C LEU A 286 -1.80 -6.77 42.92
N PRO A 287 -0.91 -5.88 42.46
CA PRO A 287 -0.02 -5.12 43.34
C PRO A 287 -0.83 -4.15 44.21
N THR A 288 -0.32 -3.83 45.39
CA THR A 288 -0.91 -2.84 46.32
C THR A 288 -0.44 -1.42 46.03
N GLU A 289 0.77 -1.29 45.50
CA GLU A 289 1.42 -0.04 45.15
C GLU A 289 2.27 -0.23 43.89
N ILE A 290 2.56 0.87 43.19
CA ILE A 290 3.49 0.92 42.05
C ILE A 290 4.50 2.03 42.32
N ASP A 291 5.72 1.85 41.81
CA ASP A 291 6.83 2.78 42.01
C ASP A 291 7.10 3.63 40.76
N LYS A 292 8.11 4.50 40.85
CA LYS A 292 8.55 5.36 39.74
C LYS A 292 9.03 4.57 38.52
N ALA A 293 9.44 3.31 38.67
CA ALA A 293 9.86 2.50 37.53
C ALA A 293 8.66 2.07 36.68
N TRP A 294 7.47 1.90 37.28
CA TRP A 294 6.23 1.68 36.52
C TRP A 294 5.82 2.92 35.74
N GLU A 295 5.91 4.11 36.36
CA GLU A 295 5.63 5.38 35.68
C GLU A 295 6.60 5.65 34.52
N ARG A 296 7.90 5.39 34.73
CA ARG A 296 8.92 5.47 33.68
C ARG A 296 8.57 4.60 32.47
N ASP A 297 8.02 3.42 32.74
CA ASP A 297 7.61 2.44 31.73
C ASP A 297 6.22 2.73 31.12
N GLY A 298 5.66 3.92 31.35
CA GLY A 298 4.42 4.37 30.72
C GLY A 298 3.14 3.97 31.44
N ILE A 299 3.21 3.37 32.63
CA ILE A 299 2.01 3.02 33.40
C ILE A 299 1.44 4.27 34.07
N ALA A 300 0.22 4.65 33.67
CA ALA A 300 -0.52 5.71 34.34
C ALA A 300 -1.02 5.25 35.71
N ILE A 301 -0.72 6.01 36.76
CA ILE A 301 -1.13 5.70 38.14
C ILE A 301 -2.65 5.76 38.29
N LYS A 302 -3.28 6.82 37.79
CA LYS A 302 -4.73 7.06 37.96
C LYS A 302 -5.51 6.60 36.73
N PRO A 303 -6.65 5.90 36.92
CA PRO A 303 -7.55 5.51 35.82
C PRO A 303 -8.33 6.70 35.27
N SER A 304 -8.76 6.63 34.01
CA SER A 304 -9.52 7.69 33.33
C SER A 304 -11.01 7.75 33.71
N SER A 305 -11.65 6.64 34.10
CA SER A 305 -12.89 6.57 34.90
C SER A 305 -13.34 5.11 35.08
N GLY A 306 -14.14 4.83 36.12
CA GLY A 306 -14.91 3.56 36.26
C GLY A 306 -14.13 2.28 36.59
N LYS A 307 -12.79 2.31 36.67
CA LYS A 307 -11.95 1.16 37.04
C LYS A 307 -11.23 1.39 38.37
N GLY A 308 -11.13 0.35 39.19
CA GLY A 308 -10.26 0.38 40.38
C GLY A 308 -8.79 0.42 39.97
N GLU A 309 -7.97 1.18 40.70
CA GLU A 309 -6.56 1.47 40.36
C GLU A 309 -5.74 0.20 40.08
N ARG A 310 -5.90 -0.82 40.92
CA ARG A 310 -5.18 -2.09 40.80
C ARG A 310 -5.53 -2.86 39.53
N ALA A 311 -6.81 -2.87 39.13
CA ALA A 311 -7.26 -3.50 37.89
C ALA A 311 -6.83 -2.68 36.66
N TRP A 312 -6.75 -1.36 36.80
CA TRP A 312 -6.22 -0.47 35.78
C TRP A 312 -4.73 -0.74 35.50
N TRP A 313 -3.91 -0.90 36.53
CA TRP A 313 -2.49 -1.24 36.37
C TRP A 313 -2.30 -2.60 35.70
N LEU A 314 -3.06 -3.63 36.11
CA LEU A 314 -3.02 -4.94 35.44
C LEU A 314 -3.35 -4.81 33.95
N THR A 315 -4.40 -4.05 33.60
CA THR A 315 -4.82 -3.87 32.20
C THR A 315 -3.69 -3.29 31.36
N GLN A 316 -3.01 -2.25 31.86
CA GLN A 316 -1.90 -1.61 31.16
C GLN A 316 -0.71 -2.56 30.99
N VAL A 317 -0.33 -3.32 32.03
CA VAL A 317 0.76 -4.31 31.93
C VAL A 317 0.43 -5.39 30.90
N VAL A 318 -0.76 -6.00 30.98
CA VAL A 318 -1.14 -7.08 30.06
C VAL A 318 -1.25 -6.59 28.62
N SER A 319 -1.66 -5.33 28.38
CA SER A 319 -1.73 -4.76 27.02
C SER A 319 -0.39 -4.66 26.29
N VAL A 320 0.73 -4.73 27.03
CA VAL A 320 2.09 -4.71 26.46
C VAL A 320 2.66 -6.11 26.26
N VAL A 321 2.12 -7.13 26.94
CA VAL A 321 2.64 -8.50 26.87
C VAL A 321 2.25 -9.14 25.53
N PRO A 322 3.21 -9.56 24.68
CA PRO A 322 2.90 -10.23 23.42
C PRO A 322 2.10 -11.52 23.64
N PRO A 323 1.13 -11.86 22.77
CA PRO A 323 0.36 -13.09 22.92
C PRO A 323 1.20 -14.37 23.02
N ALA A 324 2.36 -14.40 22.34
CA ALA A 324 3.29 -15.54 22.36
C ALA A 324 3.96 -15.81 23.72
N HIS A 325 3.80 -14.91 24.71
CA HIS A 325 4.32 -15.09 26.06
C HIS A 325 3.46 -16.03 26.93
N TRP A 326 2.15 -16.11 26.66
CA TRP A 326 1.18 -16.88 27.44
C TRP A 326 1.15 -18.34 27.01
#